data_AF-A0A3S9A6W2-F1
#
_entry.id   AF-A0A3S9A6W2-F1
#
_cell.length_a   1.000
_cell.length_b   1.000
_cell.length_c   1.000
_cell.angle_alpha   90.00
_cell.angle_beta   90.00
_cell.angle_gamma   90.00
#
_symmetry.space_group_name_H-M   'P 1'
#
loop_
_entity.id
_entity.type
_entity.pdbx_description
1 polymer ?
#
loop_
_entity_poly.entity_id
_entity_poly.type
_entity_poly.pdbx_seq_one_letter_code
_entity_poly.pdbx_strand_id
1 'polypeptide(L)'
;MSELLAGNDRGEVIYEKDAKYILVFSFHDVVSEQRIYQQLQDILSHIGSVIRTYLNASVTFGISTIQTGYSALKQLYQEGAGALEQRFILGSERYIRWDSAKSHSLPSIVGAKLERMLQESKPFNDRHAKEIESGTQSLVRLERIGKLHVQTMMIRWIHWPTVNLISDDISAMALDYAGQIHQSATLDEAIAIFQRYLLEIMNYNEKKKYLSKEIAEAIKFIREHYDQELSLQQIADQVRMNPSYLSRLFKKELQMSFVEYLNSFRIDMAKSLLLNTHLKSYEIAQKTGYWDDSYFSRTFKK
;
A
#
# COMPACT_ATOMS: atom_id res chain seq x y z
N MET A 1 5.87 -11.71 31.79
CA MET A 1 6.35 -10.30 31.79
C MET A 1 6.40 -9.71 33.20
N SER A 2 5.41 -10.01 34.05
CA SER A 2 5.46 -9.73 35.49
C SER A 2 6.72 -10.29 36.18
N GLU A 3 7.13 -11.52 35.87
CA GLU A 3 8.38 -12.13 36.39
C GLU A 3 9.66 -11.43 35.90
N LEU A 4 9.64 -10.76 34.74
CA LEU A 4 10.79 -10.02 34.21
C LEU A 4 11.02 -8.68 34.92
N LEU A 5 9.97 -8.09 35.51
CA LEU A 5 10.08 -6.89 36.35
C LEU A 5 10.24 -7.22 37.84
N ALA A 6 9.79 -8.41 38.28
CA ALA A 6 9.91 -8.88 39.67
C ALA A 6 11.35 -8.94 40.19
N GLY A 7 12.35 -9.04 39.30
CA GLY A 7 13.77 -8.99 39.68
C GLY A 7 14.30 -7.59 40.01
N ASN A 8 13.57 -6.52 39.71
CA ASN A 8 14.03 -5.13 39.87
C ASN A 8 13.18 -4.26 40.81
N ASP A 9 11.99 -4.70 41.24
CA ASP A 9 11.10 -4.02 42.22
C ASP A 9 10.84 -2.52 41.94
N ARG A 10 10.92 -2.12 40.67
CA ARG A 10 10.97 -0.71 40.23
C ARG A 10 9.87 -0.35 39.23
N GLY A 11 8.93 -1.24 38.92
CA GLY A 11 7.88 -0.93 37.95
C GLY A 11 6.79 -1.98 37.75
N GLU A 12 5.77 -1.57 37.00
CA GLU A 12 4.56 -2.32 36.70
C GLU A 12 4.38 -2.48 35.18
N VAL A 13 3.79 -3.62 34.75
CA VAL A 13 3.42 -3.87 33.35
C VAL A 13 1.91 -3.85 33.21
N ILE A 14 1.40 -3.05 32.27
CA ILE A 14 -0.02 -3.06 31.89
C ILE A 14 -0.12 -3.50 30.44
N TYR A 15 -0.90 -4.54 30.16
CA TYR A 15 -1.26 -4.90 28.79
C TYR A 15 -2.34 -3.94 28.27
N GLU A 16 -2.18 -3.46 27.03
CA GLU A 16 -3.17 -2.61 26.39
C GLU A 16 -3.99 -3.40 25.36
N LYS A 17 -3.65 -3.29 24.07
CA LYS A 17 -4.24 -4.02 22.94
C LYS A 17 -3.21 -4.16 21.83
N ASP A 18 -3.45 -5.02 20.85
CA ASP A 18 -2.61 -5.13 19.63
C ASP A 18 -1.12 -5.36 19.94
N ALA A 19 -0.83 -6.21 20.93
CA ALA A 19 0.52 -6.49 21.45
C ALA A 19 1.30 -5.26 21.96
N LYS A 20 0.58 -4.20 22.37
CA LYS A 20 1.15 -3.05 23.08
C LYS A 20 1.11 -3.28 24.60
N TYR A 21 2.19 -2.87 25.24
CA TYR A 21 2.38 -2.93 26.67
C TYR A 21 2.88 -1.59 27.18
N ILE A 22 2.36 -1.18 28.34
CA ILE A 22 2.78 0.01 29.04
C ILE A 22 3.66 -0.44 30.20
N LEU A 23 4.86 0.12 30.29
CA LEU A 23 5.79 -0.12 31.37
C LEU A 23 5.89 1.17 32.20
N VAL A 24 5.54 1.10 33.48
CA VAL A 24 5.62 2.24 34.39
C VAL A 24 6.76 1.98 35.36
N PHE A 25 7.76 2.85 35.39
CA PHE A 25 8.91 2.73 36.28
C PHE A 25 8.95 3.88 37.29
N SER A 26 9.44 3.60 38.50
CA SER A 26 9.73 4.62 39.51
C SER A 26 11.16 4.48 40.04
N PHE A 27 11.85 5.62 40.16
CA PHE A 27 13.27 5.71 40.53
C PHE A 27 13.45 6.63 41.75
N HIS A 28 12.97 6.18 42.91
CA HIS A 28 12.98 6.98 44.14
C HIS A 28 14.39 7.24 44.70
N ASP A 29 15.36 6.41 44.35
CA ASP A 29 16.74 6.40 44.86
C ASP A 29 17.76 7.08 43.92
N VAL A 30 17.34 7.49 42.72
CA VAL A 30 18.22 8.03 41.69
C VAL A 30 17.89 9.49 41.43
N VAL A 31 18.84 10.37 41.75
CA VAL A 31 18.65 11.83 41.60
C VAL A 31 18.96 12.35 40.19
N SER A 32 19.79 11.63 39.42
CA SER A 32 20.25 12.07 38.10
C SER A 32 19.41 11.44 36.98
N GLU A 33 18.78 12.28 36.14
CA GLU A 33 18.05 11.84 34.94
C GLU A 33 18.90 10.97 34.01
N GLN A 34 20.18 11.32 33.83
CA GLN A 34 21.09 10.54 32.99
C GLN A 34 21.26 9.10 33.50
N ARG A 35 21.38 8.93 34.83
CA ARG A 35 21.44 7.59 35.45
C ARG A 35 20.11 6.85 35.33
N ILE A 36 18.98 7.55 35.45
CA ILE A 36 17.65 6.96 35.24
C ILE A 36 17.54 6.39 33.82
N TYR A 37 17.89 7.18 32.80
CA TYR A 37 17.85 6.70 31.41
C TYR A 37 18.81 5.52 31.16
N GLN A 38 19.98 5.51 31.79
CA GLN A 38 20.93 4.40 31.65
C GLN A 38 20.37 3.11 32.27
N GLN A 39 19.86 3.16 33.50
CA GLN A 39 19.21 2.00 34.13
C GLN A 39 17.99 1.53 33.34
N LEU A 40 17.16 2.46 32.87
CA LEU A 40 16.01 2.14 32.03
C LEU A 40 16.45 1.42 30.76
N GLN A 41 17.49 1.92 30.08
CA GLN A 41 18.03 1.28 28.88
C GLN A 41 18.57 -0.13 29.15
N ASP A 42 19.23 -0.36 30.28
CA ASP A 42 19.72 -1.69 30.68
C ASP A 42 18.55 -2.67 30.88
N ILE A 43 17.51 -2.25 31.61
CA ILE A 43 16.30 -3.05 31.85
C ILE A 43 15.61 -3.39 30.52
N LEU A 44 15.36 -2.38 29.68
CA LEU A 44 14.66 -2.58 28.42
C LEU A 44 15.50 -3.42 27.43
N SER A 45 16.83 -3.34 27.48
CA SER A 45 17.74 -4.20 26.70
C SER A 45 17.68 -5.64 27.13
N HIS A 46 17.60 -5.89 28.43
CA HIS A 46 17.37 -7.23 28.93
C HIS A 46 16.02 -7.79 28.45
N ILE A 47 14.94 -7.00 28.59
CA ILE A 47 13.60 -7.40 28.10
C ILE A 47 13.63 -7.70 26.60
N GLY A 48 14.25 -6.82 25.80
CA GLY A 48 14.37 -7.01 24.36
C GLY A 48 15.14 -8.28 23.98
N SER A 49 16.24 -8.56 24.69
CA SER A 49 17.02 -9.79 24.51
C SER A 49 16.19 -11.04 24.81
N VAL A 50 15.47 -11.06 25.94
CA VAL A 50 14.63 -12.19 26.33
C VAL A 50 13.51 -12.42 25.30
N ILE A 51 12.81 -11.37 24.86
CA ILE A 51 11.77 -11.49 23.83
C ILE A 51 12.36 -12.06 22.53
N ARG A 52 13.53 -11.58 22.11
CA ARG A 52 14.20 -12.07 20.91
C ARG A 52 14.59 -13.55 21.04
N THR A 53 15.22 -13.92 22.15
CA THR A 53 15.72 -15.29 22.38
C THR A 53 14.60 -16.31 22.50
N TYR A 54 13.54 -16.00 23.23
CA TYR A 54 12.49 -16.99 23.56
C TYR A 54 11.28 -16.93 22.63
N LEU A 55 10.98 -15.78 22.02
CA LEU A 55 9.79 -15.60 21.17
C LEU A 55 10.13 -15.37 19.70
N ASN A 56 11.43 -15.30 19.35
CA ASN A 56 11.91 -14.96 18.00
C ASN A 56 11.23 -13.68 17.45
N ALA A 57 11.00 -12.71 18.34
CA ALA A 57 10.28 -11.49 18.04
C ALA A 57 11.13 -10.26 18.37
N SER A 58 10.93 -9.18 17.60
CA SER A 58 11.53 -7.87 17.87
C SER A 58 10.58 -6.99 18.69
N VAL A 59 11.13 -6.17 19.59
CA VAL A 59 10.36 -5.17 20.36
C VAL A 59 10.94 -3.76 20.15
N THR A 60 10.07 -2.76 20.16
CA THR A 60 10.45 -1.34 20.11
C THR A 60 9.87 -0.64 21.32
N PHE A 61 10.64 0.23 21.95
CA PHE A 61 10.24 0.95 23.16
C PHE A 61 10.14 2.44 22.88
N GLY A 62 8.95 3.01 23.08
CA GLY A 62 8.74 4.45 23.16
C GLY A 62 8.92 4.91 24.59
N ILE A 63 9.83 5.85 24.83
CA ILE A 63 10.23 6.31 26.16
C ILE A 63 9.80 7.77 26.30
N SER A 64 9.00 8.06 27.33
CA SER A 64 8.58 9.42 27.68
C SER A 64 9.71 10.23 28.29
N THR A 65 9.44 11.50 28.62
CA THR A 65 10.29 12.24 29.56
C THR A 65 10.18 11.66 30.98
N ILE A 66 10.98 12.18 31.91
CA ILE A 66 10.91 11.84 33.33
C ILE A 66 10.11 12.94 34.03
N GLN A 67 9.11 12.55 34.82
CA GLN A 67 8.28 13.47 35.60
C GLN A 67 7.99 12.88 36.98
N THR A 68 7.60 13.74 37.92
CA THR A 68 7.25 13.34 39.29
C THR A 68 5.74 13.42 39.53
N GLY A 69 5.23 12.52 40.36
CA GLY A 69 3.83 12.49 40.78
C GLY A 69 2.85 11.85 39.78
N TYR A 70 1.72 11.37 40.30
CA TYR A 70 0.73 10.62 39.52
C TYR A 70 -0.04 11.46 38.49
N SER A 71 -0.12 12.78 38.67
CA SER A 71 -0.80 13.69 37.73
C SER A 71 -0.13 13.71 36.35
N ALA A 72 1.17 13.41 36.27
CA ALA A 72 1.92 13.39 35.02
C ALA A 72 1.69 12.11 34.18
N LEU A 73 1.10 11.04 34.74
CA LEU A 73 1.00 9.74 34.07
C LEU A 73 0.31 9.81 32.70
N LYS A 74 -0.76 10.61 32.58
CA LYS A 74 -1.46 10.81 31.31
C LYS A 74 -0.54 11.42 30.25
N GLN A 75 0.25 12.42 30.63
CA GLN A 75 1.22 13.05 29.73
C GLN A 75 2.32 12.05 29.34
N LEU A 76 2.92 11.36 30.32
CA LEU A 76 3.98 10.38 30.07
C LEU A 76 3.53 9.28 29.12
N TYR A 77 2.29 8.79 29.27
CA TYR A 77 1.71 7.84 28.33
C TYR A 77 1.63 8.39 26.91
N GLN A 78 1.11 9.62 26.74
CA GLN A 78 1.01 10.26 25.42
C GLN A 78 2.40 10.46 24.78
N GLU A 79 3.40 10.82 25.57
CA GLU A 79 4.78 10.98 25.11
C GLU A 79 5.40 9.65 24.67
N GLY A 80 5.27 8.60 25.50
CA GLY A 80 5.77 7.26 25.17
C GLY A 80 5.09 6.68 23.93
N ALA A 81 3.76 6.82 23.83
CA ALA A 81 2.99 6.39 22.67
C ALA A 81 3.39 7.17 21.41
N GLY A 82 3.51 8.50 21.48
CA GLY A 82 3.93 9.33 20.35
C GLY A 82 5.37 9.06 19.91
N ALA A 83 6.27 8.75 20.84
CA ALA A 83 7.62 8.28 20.50
C ALA A 83 7.58 6.92 19.79
N LEU A 84 6.73 6.00 20.24
CA LEU A 84 6.57 4.68 19.62
C LEU A 84 6.02 4.76 18.19
N GLU A 85 5.20 5.76 17.86
CA GLU A 85 4.70 5.97 16.48
C GLU A 85 5.84 6.22 15.48
N GLN A 86 7.00 6.72 15.93
CA GLN A 86 8.18 6.90 15.09
C GLN A 86 8.87 5.59 14.72
N ARG A 87 8.46 4.45 15.30
CA ARG A 87 8.86 3.11 14.88
C ARG A 87 8.70 2.91 13.37
N PHE A 88 7.64 3.47 12.79
CA PHE A 88 7.41 3.34 11.35
C PHE A 88 8.62 3.87 10.57
N ILE A 89 9.13 5.06 10.90
CA ILE A 89 10.21 5.72 10.17
C ILE A 89 11.59 5.15 10.58
N LEU A 90 11.81 5.00 11.89
CA LEU A 90 13.11 4.65 12.46
C LEU A 90 13.40 3.14 12.43
N GLY A 91 12.36 2.31 12.26
CA GLY A 91 12.46 0.85 12.23
C GLY A 91 12.20 0.18 13.59
N SER A 92 12.21 -1.15 13.56
CA SER A 92 12.04 -2.00 14.75
C SER A 92 13.33 -2.06 15.60
N GLU A 93 13.23 -2.58 16.83
CA GLU A 93 14.40 -2.84 17.72
C GLU A 93 15.13 -1.59 18.21
N ARG A 94 14.37 -0.55 18.54
CA ARG A 94 14.93 0.74 19.00
C ARG A 94 14.33 1.20 20.31
N TYR A 95 15.13 1.98 21.03
CA TYR A 95 14.70 2.87 22.10
C TYR A 95 14.46 4.24 21.48
N ILE A 96 13.22 4.69 21.48
CA ILE A 96 12.83 5.97 20.91
C ILE A 96 12.42 6.87 22.06
N ARG A 97 13.26 7.84 22.41
CA ARG A 97 12.93 8.84 23.44
C ARG A 97 12.09 9.96 22.84
N TRP A 98 11.10 10.44 23.59
CA TRP A 98 10.20 11.51 23.18
C TRP A 98 10.92 12.82 22.85
N ASP A 99 11.93 13.19 23.63
CA ASP A 99 12.72 14.40 23.41
C ASP A 99 13.54 14.35 22.11
N SER A 100 14.11 13.19 21.82
CA SER A 100 14.92 12.91 20.63
C SER A 100 14.05 12.68 19.38
N ALA A 101 12.83 12.17 19.57
CA ALA A 101 11.84 11.92 18.53
C ALA A 101 11.28 13.22 17.90
N LYS A 102 11.45 14.37 18.56
CA LYS A 102 11.08 15.70 18.02
C LYS A 102 12.07 16.24 16.99
N SER A 103 13.07 15.46 16.58
CA SER A 103 14.07 15.89 15.61
C SER A 103 13.45 16.27 14.25
N HIS A 104 13.85 17.43 13.72
CA HIS A 104 13.54 17.92 12.38
C HIS A 104 14.13 17.04 11.26
N SER A 105 14.89 15.99 11.59
CA SER A 105 15.58 15.14 10.62
C SER A 105 14.72 14.03 10.02
N LEU A 106 13.53 13.73 10.60
CA LEU A 106 12.69 12.63 10.11
C LEU A 106 12.29 12.76 8.63
N PRO A 107 11.86 13.94 8.13
CA PRO A 107 11.54 14.10 6.71
C PRO A 107 12.74 13.84 5.80
N SER A 108 13.95 14.25 6.22
CA SER A 108 15.20 13.97 5.48
C SER A 108 15.53 12.48 5.46
N ILE A 109 15.33 11.75 6.57
CA ILE A 109 15.52 10.29 6.64
C ILE A 109 14.56 9.58 5.69
N VAL A 110 13.28 9.97 5.71
CA VAL A 110 12.26 9.40 4.80
C VAL A 110 12.62 9.71 3.35
N GLY A 111 12.96 10.97 3.05
CA GLY A 111 13.38 11.42 1.72
C GLY A 111 14.53 10.57 1.18
N ALA A 112 15.62 10.44 1.95
CA ALA A 112 16.79 9.65 1.54
C ALA A 112 16.48 8.17 1.27
N LYS A 113 15.58 7.55 2.06
CA LYS A 113 15.15 6.16 1.83
C LYS A 113 14.33 6.03 0.53
N LEU A 114 13.42 6.96 0.28
CA LEU A 114 12.60 6.96 -0.93
C LEU A 114 13.40 7.30 -2.19
N GLU A 115 14.36 8.22 -2.11
CA GLU A 115 15.31 8.51 -3.19
C GLU A 115 16.14 7.28 -3.54
N ARG A 116 16.64 6.54 -2.53
CA ARG A 116 17.36 5.28 -2.76
C ARG A 116 16.47 4.23 -3.43
N MET A 117 15.24 4.06 -2.94
CA MET A 117 14.25 3.16 -3.56
C MET A 117 14.06 3.49 -5.04
N LEU A 118 13.95 4.79 -5.38
CA LEU A 118 13.82 5.25 -6.77
C LEU A 118 15.05 4.97 -7.63
N GLN A 119 16.25 5.03 -7.06
CA GLN A 119 17.49 4.70 -7.79
C GLN A 119 17.61 3.20 -8.06
N GLU A 120 17.14 2.37 -7.12
CA GLU A 120 17.22 0.91 -7.21
C GLU A 120 16.09 0.30 -8.07
N SER A 121 14.99 1.02 -8.25
CA SER A 121 13.79 0.53 -8.94
C SER A 121 13.61 1.26 -10.26
N LYS A 122 13.29 0.53 -11.35
CA LYS A 122 12.92 1.20 -12.61
C LYS A 122 11.52 1.83 -12.44
N PRO A 123 11.36 3.15 -12.64
CA PRO A 123 10.03 3.76 -12.63
C PRO A 123 9.19 3.23 -13.78
N PHE A 124 7.88 3.20 -13.59
CA PHE A 124 6.92 2.70 -14.58
C PHE A 124 7.03 3.43 -15.93
N ASN A 125 7.16 4.76 -15.87
CA ASN A 125 7.45 5.66 -16.99
C ASN A 125 7.98 7.00 -16.45
N ASP A 126 8.46 7.88 -17.32
CA ASP A 126 9.03 9.18 -16.94
C ASP A 126 8.06 10.09 -16.18
N ARG A 127 6.75 9.97 -16.45
CA ARG A 127 5.73 10.81 -15.81
C ARG A 127 5.44 10.33 -14.39
N HIS A 128 5.40 9.03 -14.18
CA HIS A 128 5.29 8.41 -12.86
C HIS A 128 6.55 8.68 -12.03
N ALA A 129 7.74 8.59 -12.65
CA ALA A 129 9.00 8.94 -12.02
C ALA A 129 8.97 10.36 -11.45
N LYS A 130 8.55 11.34 -12.28
CA LYS A 130 8.43 12.75 -11.88
C LYS A 130 7.42 12.98 -10.75
N GLU A 131 6.31 12.24 -10.73
CA GLU A 131 5.33 12.32 -9.64
C GLU A 131 5.93 11.85 -8.30
N ILE A 132 6.64 10.72 -8.31
CA ILE A 132 7.27 10.18 -7.10
C ILE A 132 8.41 11.10 -6.65
N GLU A 133 9.21 11.61 -7.58
CA GLU A 133 10.30 12.55 -7.30
C GLU A 133 9.76 13.84 -6.68
N SER A 134 8.71 14.43 -7.26
CA SER A 134 8.08 15.64 -6.74
C SER A 134 7.49 15.44 -5.34
N GLY A 135 6.83 14.31 -5.10
CA GLY A 135 6.33 13.97 -3.77
C GLY A 135 7.46 13.80 -2.75
N THR A 136 8.54 13.11 -3.12
CA THR A 136 9.70 12.89 -2.26
C THR A 136 10.40 14.21 -1.90
N GLN A 137 10.63 15.09 -2.88
CA GLN A 137 11.21 16.42 -2.65
C GLN A 137 10.34 17.29 -1.75
N SER A 138 9.01 17.13 -1.83
CA SER A 138 8.08 17.88 -0.98
C SER A 138 8.16 17.45 0.49
N LEU A 139 8.57 16.21 0.79
CA LEU A 139 8.72 15.74 2.17
C LEU A 139 9.81 16.50 2.91
N VAL A 140 10.94 16.78 2.26
CA VAL A 140 12.09 17.43 2.89
C VAL A 140 11.75 18.85 3.39
N ARG A 141 10.67 19.45 2.87
CA ARG A 141 10.18 20.77 3.27
C ARG A 141 9.23 20.75 4.46
N LEU A 142 8.78 19.57 4.89
CA LEU A 142 7.87 19.45 6.02
C LEU A 142 8.63 19.65 7.34
N GLU A 143 8.03 20.37 8.28
CA GLU A 143 8.58 20.48 9.64
C GLU A 143 8.42 19.16 10.42
N ARG A 144 7.36 18.40 10.12
CA ARG A 144 7.04 17.12 10.75
C ARG A 144 6.45 16.16 9.74
N ILE A 145 6.77 14.89 9.91
CA ILE A 145 6.21 13.79 9.13
C ILE A 145 5.88 12.62 10.06
N GLY A 146 4.85 11.86 9.72
CA GLY A 146 4.45 10.67 10.46
C GLY A 146 3.96 9.57 9.53
N LYS A 147 3.71 8.39 10.10
CA LYS A 147 3.28 7.18 9.38
C LYS A 147 2.19 7.45 8.34
N LEU A 148 1.08 8.09 8.74
CA LEU A 148 -0.07 8.33 7.86
C LEU A 148 0.26 9.21 6.66
N HIS A 149 1.12 10.21 6.83
CA HIS A 149 1.54 11.09 5.72
C HIS A 149 2.29 10.29 4.65
N VAL A 150 3.26 9.46 5.07
CA VAL A 150 4.06 8.63 4.16
C VAL A 150 3.18 7.60 3.46
N GLN A 151 2.32 6.90 4.21
CA GLN A 151 1.41 5.90 3.63
C GLN A 151 0.46 6.51 2.61
N THR A 152 -0.16 7.65 2.93
CA THR A 152 -1.08 8.35 2.01
C THR A 152 -0.37 8.73 0.72
N MET A 153 0.87 9.21 0.81
CA MET A 153 1.67 9.56 -0.36
C MET A 153 1.99 8.34 -1.22
N MET A 154 2.44 7.23 -0.62
CA MET A 154 2.75 6.00 -1.35
C MET A 154 1.50 5.40 -2.01
N ILE A 155 0.35 5.44 -1.33
CA ILE A 155 -0.93 5.00 -1.87
C ILE A 155 -1.33 5.85 -3.08
N ARG A 156 -1.14 7.18 -3.03
CA ARG A 156 -1.36 8.05 -4.21
C ARG A 156 -0.48 7.65 -5.39
N TRP A 157 0.78 7.29 -5.15
CA TRP A 157 1.69 6.82 -6.20
C TRP A 157 1.29 5.47 -6.78
N ILE A 158 0.66 4.60 -5.99
CA ILE A 158 0.05 3.35 -6.47
C ILE A 158 -1.14 3.65 -7.39
N HIS A 159 -2.01 4.59 -7.03
CA HIS A 159 -3.19 4.92 -7.83
C HIS A 159 -2.89 5.78 -9.08
N TRP A 160 -1.71 6.40 -9.16
CA TRP A 160 -1.37 7.21 -10.33
C TRP A 160 -1.37 6.37 -11.65
N PRO A 161 -0.76 5.17 -11.70
CA PRO A 161 -0.91 4.26 -12.84
C PRO A 161 -2.34 3.81 -13.14
N THR A 162 -3.19 3.56 -12.14
CA THR A 162 -4.57 3.06 -12.37
C THR A 162 -5.40 4.06 -13.18
N VAL A 163 -5.26 5.35 -12.87
CA VAL A 163 -5.94 6.44 -13.59
C VAL A 163 -5.47 6.54 -15.05
N ASN A 164 -4.22 6.15 -15.34
CA ASN A 164 -3.61 6.32 -16.66
C ASN A 164 -3.61 5.05 -17.53
N LEU A 165 -3.74 3.84 -16.95
CA LEU A 165 -3.66 2.56 -17.67
C LEU A 165 -4.99 1.83 -17.83
N ILE A 166 -6.04 2.31 -17.14
CA ILE A 166 -7.44 1.87 -17.13
C ILE A 166 -7.58 0.38 -17.46
N SER A 167 -7.37 -0.51 -16.48
CA SER A 167 -7.85 -1.90 -16.49
C SER A 167 -8.26 -2.34 -15.09
N ASP A 168 -9.30 -3.16 -15.00
CA ASP A 168 -9.82 -3.65 -13.72
C ASP A 168 -8.78 -4.47 -12.95
N ASP A 169 -7.93 -5.22 -13.64
CA ASP A 169 -6.81 -5.96 -13.04
C ASP A 169 -5.80 -5.05 -12.32
N ILE A 170 -5.43 -3.91 -12.95
CA ILE A 170 -4.50 -2.95 -12.34
C ILE A 170 -5.17 -2.28 -11.15
N SER A 171 -6.46 -1.95 -11.25
CA SER A 171 -7.21 -1.34 -10.14
C SER A 171 -7.30 -2.28 -8.93
N ALA A 172 -7.58 -3.57 -9.16
CA ALA A 172 -7.63 -4.58 -8.10
C ALA A 172 -6.25 -4.80 -7.45
N MET A 173 -5.20 -4.93 -8.27
CA MET A 173 -3.80 -5.03 -7.80
C MET A 173 -3.41 -3.80 -6.97
N ALA A 174 -3.69 -2.60 -7.47
CA ALA A 174 -3.40 -1.36 -6.76
C ALA A 174 -4.12 -1.28 -5.41
N LEU A 175 -5.39 -1.71 -5.33
CA LEU A 175 -6.15 -1.73 -4.09
C LEU A 175 -5.54 -2.68 -3.06
N ASP A 176 -5.12 -3.88 -3.48
CA ASP A 176 -4.48 -4.86 -2.60
C ASP A 176 -3.14 -4.32 -2.04
N TYR A 177 -2.27 -3.82 -2.91
CA TYR A 177 -1.00 -3.24 -2.49
C TYR A 177 -1.16 -1.99 -1.61
N ALA A 178 -2.17 -1.15 -1.87
CA ALA A 178 -2.50 -0.03 -0.98
C ALA A 178 -2.90 -0.50 0.43
N GLY A 179 -3.67 -1.59 0.52
CA GLY A 179 -4.01 -2.24 1.79
C GLY A 179 -2.78 -2.77 2.54
N GLN A 180 -1.86 -3.43 1.83
CA GLN A 180 -0.61 -3.91 2.42
C GLN A 180 0.27 -2.74 2.94
N ILE A 181 0.41 -1.65 2.17
CA ILE A 181 1.14 -0.45 2.61
C ILE A 181 0.51 0.12 3.88
N HIS A 182 -0.82 0.21 3.94
CA HIS A 182 -1.51 0.71 5.13
C HIS A 182 -1.22 -0.14 6.38
N GLN A 183 -1.09 -1.45 6.22
CA GLN A 183 -0.84 -2.38 7.32
C GLN A 183 0.63 -2.51 7.74
N SER A 184 1.57 -2.02 6.92
CA SER A 184 3.01 -2.10 7.23
C SER A 184 3.39 -1.52 8.60
N ALA A 185 4.29 -2.22 9.29
CA ALA A 185 4.80 -1.82 10.60
C ALA A 185 5.95 -0.81 10.47
N THR A 186 6.71 -0.88 9.37
CA THR A 186 7.88 -0.03 9.10
C THR A 186 7.88 0.55 7.69
N LEU A 187 8.63 1.64 7.50
CA LEU A 187 8.85 2.28 6.21
C LEU A 187 9.59 1.34 5.26
N ASP A 188 10.53 0.54 5.76
CA ASP A 188 11.28 -0.40 4.93
C ASP A 188 10.36 -1.49 4.38
N GLU A 189 9.40 -1.99 5.18
CA GLU A 189 8.33 -2.87 4.69
C GLU A 189 7.45 -2.18 3.63
N ALA A 190 7.01 -0.95 3.89
CA ALA A 190 6.20 -0.18 2.95
C ALA A 190 6.92 0.02 1.60
N ILE A 191 8.22 0.34 1.65
CA ILE A 191 9.09 0.48 0.47
C ILE A 191 9.17 -0.84 -0.28
N ALA A 192 9.44 -1.96 0.40
CA ALA A 192 9.50 -3.27 -0.23
C ALA A 192 8.18 -3.66 -0.90
N ILE A 193 7.04 -3.38 -0.25
CA ILE A 193 5.70 -3.59 -0.81
C ILE A 193 5.52 -2.76 -2.09
N PHE A 194 5.89 -1.47 -2.07
CA PHE A 194 5.80 -0.60 -3.23
C PHE A 194 6.71 -1.04 -4.38
N GLN A 195 7.93 -1.50 -4.09
CA GLN A 195 8.85 -2.04 -5.10
C GLN A 195 8.27 -3.28 -5.79
N ARG A 196 7.63 -4.19 -5.02
CA ARG A 196 6.91 -5.34 -5.61
C ARG A 196 5.79 -4.90 -6.54
N TYR A 197 5.00 -3.91 -6.13
CA TYR A 197 3.97 -3.31 -6.98
C TYR A 197 4.56 -2.77 -8.30
N LEU A 198 5.66 -2.01 -8.25
CA LEU A 198 6.33 -1.50 -9.44
C LEU A 198 6.76 -2.62 -10.39
N LEU A 199 7.32 -3.71 -9.85
CA LEU A 199 7.71 -4.86 -10.65
C LEU A 199 6.51 -5.55 -11.32
N GLU A 200 5.42 -5.75 -10.58
CA GLU A 200 4.21 -6.37 -11.14
C GLU A 200 3.57 -5.53 -12.24
N ILE A 201 3.46 -4.22 -12.05
CA ILE A 201 2.87 -3.35 -13.06
C ILE A 201 3.76 -3.19 -14.29
N MET A 202 5.09 -3.23 -14.12
CA MET A 202 6.03 -3.31 -15.23
C MET A 202 5.84 -4.61 -16.03
N ASN A 203 5.75 -5.75 -15.35
CA ASN A 203 5.50 -7.04 -16.01
C ASN A 203 4.15 -7.07 -16.73
N TYR A 204 3.12 -6.47 -16.15
CA TYR A 204 1.81 -6.32 -16.80
C TYR A 204 1.92 -5.46 -18.07
N ASN A 205 2.67 -4.37 -18.01
CA ASN A 205 2.85 -3.48 -19.15
C ASN A 205 3.76 -4.07 -20.23
N GLU A 206 4.77 -4.86 -19.88
CA GLU A 206 5.55 -5.63 -20.84
C GLU A 206 4.68 -6.65 -21.58
N LYS A 207 3.77 -7.35 -20.86
CA LYS A 207 2.75 -8.19 -21.50
C LYS A 207 1.86 -7.39 -22.48
N LYS A 208 1.49 -6.15 -22.14
CA LYS A 208 0.80 -5.23 -23.07
C LYS A 208 1.67 -4.72 -24.21
N LYS A 209 2.99 -4.56 -24.05
CA LYS A 209 3.91 -4.14 -25.13
C LYS A 209 4.02 -5.16 -26.27
N TYR A 210 3.65 -6.42 -26.03
CA TYR A 210 3.51 -7.41 -27.10
C TYR A 210 2.23 -7.22 -27.93
N LEU A 211 1.31 -6.36 -27.49
CA LEU A 211 0.18 -5.95 -28.32
C LEU A 211 0.67 -4.87 -29.29
N SER A 212 0.42 -5.12 -30.57
CA SER A 212 0.48 -4.10 -31.61
C SER A 212 -0.33 -2.87 -31.21
N LYS A 213 0.11 -1.69 -31.66
CA LYS A 213 -0.58 -0.42 -31.40
C LYS A 213 -2.04 -0.51 -31.82
N GLU A 214 -2.28 -1.19 -32.93
CA GLU A 214 -3.57 -1.43 -33.53
C GLU A 214 -4.49 -2.26 -32.61
N ILE A 215 -3.98 -3.33 -32.00
CA ILE A 215 -4.76 -4.12 -31.03
C ILE A 215 -5.02 -3.33 -29.75
N ALA A 216 -4.06 -2.53 -29.28
CA ALA A 216 -4.27 -1.67 -28.13
C ALA A 216 -5.37 -0.63 -28.38
N GLU A 217 -5.38 0.02 -29.54
CA GLU A 217 -6.42 0.97 -29.96
C GLU A 217 -7.78 0.28 -30.15
N ALA A 218 -7.81 -0.92 -30.75
CA ALA A 218 -9.02 -1.71 -30.90
C ALA A 218 -9.64 -2.09 -29.55
N ILE A 219 -8.82 -2.55 -28.60
CA ILE A 219 -9.25 -2.85 -27.22
C ILE A 219 -9.83 -1.60 -26.55
N LYS A 220 -9.14 -0.45 -26.67
CA LYS A 220 -9.61 0.80 -26.09
C LYS A 220 -10.99 1.16 -26.64
N PHE A 221 -11.17 1.09 -27.97
CA PHE A 221 -12.44 1.38 -28.60
C PHE A 221 -13.56 0.44 -28.12
N ILE A 222 -13.27 -0.86 -28.00
CA ILE A 222 -14.22 -1.84 -27.43
C ILE A 222 -14.64 -1.43 -26.02
N ARG A 223 -13.70 -1.07 -25.15
CA ARG A 223 -14.00 -0.69 -23.76
C ARG A 223 -14.88 0.55 -23.64
N GLU A 224 -14.77 1.46 -24.60
CA GLU A 224 -15.57 2.69 -24.63
C GLU A 224 -16.97 2.48 -25.23
N HIS A 225 -17.20 1.41 -26.00
CA HIS A 225 -18.42 1.19 -26.78
C HIS A 225 -19.02 -0.22 -26.65
N TYR A 226 -18.60 -1.01 -25.64
CA TYR A 226 -18.98 -2.42 -25.52
C TYR A 226 -20.49 -2.64 -25.35
N ASP A 227 -21.20 -1.64 -24.84
CA ASP A 227 -22.64 -1.61 -24.63
C ASP A 227 -23.45 -1.43 -25.93
N GLN A 228 -22.78 -1.18 -27.05
CA GLN A 228 -23.38 -0.95 -28.37
C GLN A 228 -23.21 -2.17 -29.28
N GLU A 229 -23.94 -2.20 -30.40
CA GLU A 229 -23.69 -3.22 -31.43
C GLU A 229 -22.34 -2.95 -32.13
N LEU A 230 -21.36 -3.80 -31.83
CA LEU A 230 -20.01 -3.70 -32.36
C LEU A 230 -19.71 -4.84 -33.34
N SER A 231 -19.29 -4.47 -34.53
CA SER A 231 -18.75 -5.36 -35.55
C SER A 231 -17.24 -5.20 -35.68
N LEU A 232 -16.57 -6.27 -36.14
CA LEU A 232 -15.15 -6.23 -36.44
C LEU A 232 -14.81 -5.15 -37.49
N GLN A 233 -15.72 -4.90 -38.44
CA GLN A 233 -15.56 -3.89 -39.48
C GLN A 233 -15.45 -2.49 -38.87
N GLN A 234 -16.38 -2.11 -37.97
CA GLN A 234 -16.37 -0.79 -37.32
C GLN A 234 -15.05 -0.54 -36.57
N ILE A 235 -14.54 -1.55 -35.89
CA ILE A 235 -13.27 -1.43 -35.14
C ILE A 235 -12.10 -1.31 -36.11
N ALA A 236 -12.09 -2.13 -37.16
CA ALA A 236 -11.07 -2.07 -38.20
C ALA A 236 -11.02 -0.70 -38.87
N ASP A 237 -12.17 -0.08 -39.16
CA ASP A 237 -12.25 1.27 -39.72
C ASP A 237 -11.69 2.32 -38.73
N GLN A 238 -12.02 2.19 -37.44
CA GLN A 238 -11.51 3.07 -36.40
C GLN A 238 -9.97 3.02 -36.27
N VAL A 239 -9.39 1.82 -36.32
CA VAL A 239 -7.93 1.63 -36.25
C VAL A 239 -7.26 1.69 -37.62
N ARG A 240 -8.00 2.03 -38.68
CA ARG A 240 -7.55 2.16 -40.08
C ARG A 240 -6.87 0.91 -40.62
N MET A 241 -7.50 -0.25 -40.41
CA MET A 241 -7.00 -1.56 -40.84
C MET A 241 -7.99 -2.33 -41.68
N ASN A 242 -7.48 -3.34 -42.39
CA ASN A 242 -8.32 -4.37 -42.97
C ASN A 242 -8.88 -5.30 -41.85
N PRO A 243 -10.20 -5.58 -41.83
CA PRO A 243 -10.82 -6.44 -40.82
C PRO A 243 -10.21 -7.84 -40.73
N SER A 244 -9.82 -8.43 -41.86
CA SER A 244 -9.20 -9.77 -41.89
C SER A 244 -7.84 -9.76 -41.21
N TYR A 245 -7.07 -8.68 -41.37
CA TYR A 245 -5.79 -8.51 -40.70
C TYR A 245 -5.99 -8.27 -39.20
N LEU A 246 -6.97 -7.43 -38.82
CA LEU A 246 -7.32 -7.23 -37.41
C LEU A 246 -7.75 -8.54 -36.73
N SER A 247 -8.57 -9.37 -37.39
CA SER A 247 -8.94 -10.69 -36.85
C SER A 247 -7.74 -11.61 -36.61
N ARG A 248 -6.75 -11.58 -37.51
CA ARG A 248 -5.51 -12.37 -37.35
C ARG A 248 -4.68 -11.85 -36.19
N LEU A 249 -4.61 -10.53 -36.00
CA LEU A 249 -3.91 -9.93 -34.87
C LEU A 249 -4.59 -10.28 -33.54
N PHE A 250 -5.93 -10.24 -33.46
CA PHE A 250 -6.66 -10.70 -32.28
C PHE A 250 -6.28 -12.14 -31.91
N LYS A 251 -6.32 -13.07 -32.88
CA LYS A 251 -5.94 -14.47 -32.63
C LYS A 251 -4.45 -14.63 -32.30
N LYS A 252 -3.56 -13.86 -32.93
CA LYS A 252 -2.12 -13.95 -32.70
C LYS A 252 -1.71 -13.40 -31.33
N GLU A 253 -2.22 -12.23 -30.96
CA GLU A 253 -1.74 -11.45 -29.83
C GLU A 253 -2.59 -11.65 -28.57
N LEU A 254 -3.88 -11.95 -28.71
CA LEU A 254 -4.80 -12.19 -27.59
C LEU A 254 -5.23 -13.65 -27.48
N GLN A 255 -4.80 -14.52 -28.40
CA GLN A 255 -5.19 -15.94 -28.45
C GLN A 255 -6.72 -16.15 -28.48
N MET A 256 -7.47 -15.14 -28.92
CA MET A 256 -8.92 -15.15 -29.00
C MET A 256 -9.42 -14.36 -30.20
N SER A 257 -10.62 -14.66 -30.67
CA SER A 257 -11.29 -13.87 -31.71
C SER A 257 -11.80 -12.56 -31.12
N PHE A 258 -12.09 -11.59 -31.98
CA PHE A 258 -12.79 -10.37 -31.58
C PHE A 258 -14.11 -10.67 -30.85
N VAL A 259 -14.91 -11.61 -31.35
CA VAL A 259 -16.21 -11.97 -30.75
C VAL A 259 -16.04 -12.60 -29.37
N GLU A 260 -15.04 -13.48 -29.22
CA GLU A 260 -14.67 -14.06 -27.92
C GLU A 260 -14.24 -12.97 -26.93
N TYR A 261 -13.39 -12.03 -27.36
CA TYR A 261 -12.92 -10.91 -26.54
C TYR A 261 -14.09 -10.02 -26.09
N LEU A 262 -14.93 -9.57 -27.03
CA LEU A 262 -16.07 -8.70 -26.76
C LEU A 262 -17.04 -9.35 -25.77
N ASN A 263 -17.37 -10.63 -25.99
CA ASN A 263 -18.27 -11.36 -25.10
C ASN A 263 -17.67 -11.52 -23.70
N SER A 264 -16.38 -11.87 -23.59
CA SER A 264 -15.71 -11.97 -22.28
C SER A 264 -15.80 -10.63 -21.53
N PHE A 265 -15.46 -9.53 -22.22
CA PHE A 265 -15.48 -8.20 -21.62
C PHE A 265 -16.89 -7.80 -21.15
N ARG A 266 -17.92 -8.05 -21.96
CA ARG A 266 -19.32 -7.77 -21.58
C ARG A 266 -19.79 -8.59 -20.38
N ILE A 267 -19.39 -9.86 -20.30
CA ILE A 267 -19.69 -10.71 -19.15
C ILE A 267 -19.02 -10.20 -17.88
N ASP A 268 -17.77 -9.73 -17.96
CA ASP A 268 -17.08 -9.17 -16.79
C ASP A 268 -17.73 -7.86 -16.33
N MET A 269 -18.17 -7.00 -17.25
CA MET A 269 -18.99 -5.83 -16.91
C MET A 269 -20.34 -6.21 -16.29
N ALA A 270 -20.98 -7.27 -16.79
CA ALA A 270 -22.24 -7.77 -16.21
C ALA A 270 -22.05 -8.30 -14.78
N LYS A 271 -20.97 -9.04 -14.51
CA LYS A 271 -20.61 -9.49 -13.15
C LYS A 271 -20.41 -8.29 -12.22
N SER A 272 -19.69 -7.26 -12.68
CA SER A 272 -19.48 -6.03 -11.91
C SER A 272 -20.80 -5.33 -11.57
N LEU A 273 -21.71 -5.19 -12.53
CA LEU A 273 -23.04 -4.59 -12.29
C LEU A 273 -23.90 -5.43 -11.34
N LEU A 274 -23.85 -6.76 -11.43
CA LEU A 274 -24.57 -7.66 -10.52
C LEU A 274 -24.08 -7.55 -9.07
N LEU A 275 -22.78 -7.33 -8.86
CA LEU A 275 -22.19 -7.18 -7.52
C LEU A 275 -22.44 -5.80 -6.91
N ASN A 276 -22.50 -4.76 -7.74
CA ASN A 276 -22.47 -3.37 -7.27
C ASN A 276 -23.80 -2.62 -7.43
N THR A 277 -24.84 -3.24 -7.99
CA THR A 277 -26.13 -2.60 -8.24
C THR A 277 -27.30 -3.53 -7.91
N HIS A 278 -28.52 -2.96 -7.84
CA HIS A 278 -29.78 -3.70 -7.67
C HIS A 278 -30.56 -3.86 -8.99
N LEU A 279 -29.88 -3.74 -10.13
CA LEU A 279 -30.50 -3.85 -11.44
C LEU A 279 -30.98 -5.29 -11.69
N LYS A 280 -32.11 -5.42 -12.39
CA LYS A 280 -32.64 -6.71 -12.81
C LYS A 280 -31.79 -7.29 -13.94
N SER A 281 -31.79 -8.61 -14.08
CA SER A 281 -30.96 -9.31 -15.07
C SER A 281 -31.14 -8.81 -16.52
N TYR A 282 -32.36 -8.45 -16.93
CA TYR A 282 -32.61 -7.91 -18.27
C TYR A 282 -32.06 -6.48 -18.44
N GLU A 283 -32.04 -5.68 -17.37
CA GLU A 283 -31.48 -4.32 -17.39
C GLU A 283 -29.96 -4.37 -17.51
N ILE A 284 -29.34 -5.34 -16.83
CA ILE A 284 -27.90 -5.60 -16.94
C ILE A 284 -27.53 -6.13 -18.33
N ALA A 285 -28.34 -7.03 -18.90
CA ALA A 285 -28.15 -7.51 -20.26
C ALA A 285 -28.14 -6.35 -21.27
N GLN A 286 -29.16 -5.47 -21.22
CA GLN A 286 -29.21 -4.29 -22.08
C GLN A 286 -28.03 -3.34 -21.87
N LYS A 287 -27.65 -3.06 -20.62
CA LYS A 287 -26.51 -2.18 -20.29
C LYS A 287 -25.14 -2.73 -20.69
N THR A 288 -25.05 -4.02 -20.97
CA THR A 288 -23.81 -4.69 -21.37
C THR A 288 -23.81 -5.09 -22.85
N GLY A 289 -24.76 -4.57 -23.64
CA GLY A 289 -24.81 -4.75 -25.09
C GLY A 289 -25.41 -6.08 -25.54
N TYR A 290 -26.18 -6.75 -24.67
CA TYR A 290 -26.98 -7.92 -25.02
C TYR A 290 -28.44 -7.52 -25.27
N TRP A 291 -28.88 -7.68 -26.52
CA TRP A 291 -30.26 -7.40 -26.96
C TRP A 291 -31.18 -8.62 -26.86
N ASP A 292 -30.60 -9.82 -26.68
CA ASP A 292 -31.31 -11.09 -26.50
C ASP A 292 -31.00 -11.67 -25.11
N ASP A 293 -32.02 -11.64 -24.23
CA ASP A 293 -31.95 -12.15 -22.85
C ASP A 293 -31.61 -13.65 -22.79
N SER A 294 -32.07 -14.44 -23.76
CA SER A 294 -31.77 -15.87 -23.85
C SER A 294 -30.30 -16.09 -24.22
N TYR A 295 -29.76 -15.27 -25.12
CA TYR A 295 -28.34 -15.31 -25.48
C TYR A 295 -27.44 -14.85 -24.33
N PHE A 296 -27.81 -13.78 -23.62
CA PHE A 296 -27.13 -13.33 -22.41
C PHE A 296 -27.06 -14.45 -21.36
N SER A 297 -28.22 -15.04 -21.04
CA SER A 297 -28.32 -16.09 -20.01
C SER A 297 -27.46 -17.33 -20.33
N ARG A 298 -27.37 -17.72 -21.61
CA ARG A 298 -26.51 -18.83 -22.04
C ARG A 298 -25.02 -18.47 -21.97
N THR A 299 -24.67 -17.24 -22.34
CA THR A 299 -23.28 -16.78 -22.36
C THR A 299 -22.75 -16.57 -20.95
N PHE A 300 -23.57 -16.02 -20.04
CA PHE A 300 -23.22 -15.82 -18.64
C PHE A 300 -23.02 -17.12 -17.85
N LYS A 301 -23.71 -18.20 -18.23
CA LYS A 301 -23.57 -19.53 -17.60
C LYS A 301 -22.33 -20.31 -18.02
N LYS A 302 -21.72 -19.95 -19.16
CA LYS A 302 -20.49 -20.60 -19.64
C LYS A 302 -19.29 -20.07 -18.89
#